data_AF-A0A7S0AEV8-F1
#
_entry.id   AF-A0A7S0AEV8-F1
#
_cell.length_a   1.000
_cell.length_b   1.000
_cell.length_c   1.000
_cell.angle_alpha   90.00
_cell.angle_beta   90.00
_cell.angle_gamma   90.00
#
_symmetry.space_group_name_H-M   'P 1'
#
loop_
_entity.id
_entity.type
_entity.pdbx_description
1 polymer ?
#
loop_
_entity_poly.entity_id
_entity_poly.type
_entity_poly.pdbx_seq_one_letter_code
_entity_poly.pdbx_strand_id
1 'polypeptide(L)'
;RSPGTRRLVLWTLGVTVQNNPSVQADLVGLGGLQRLASRLPRCGAAAGAPAAAQDREEAEDLQYCGKLLFTLSGLVKNNATTQASATELGVFDWLLRVGITHSSVAVVKKSLGLLETALAQSPDLQVLETLPHLREELARTLLAHVRGPAAERVDPDLAEKALRLINRILSLRPMLFAPTFRPELAAAVRDVTQRCEGAFGAGDELCAGLAGLAGHANLMLTASDIADEDL
;
A
#
# COMPACT_ATOMS: atom_id res chain seq x y z
N ARG A 1 10.00 28.47 -3.77
CA ARG A 1 11.01 27.38 -3.93
C ARG A 1 10.52 26.45 -5.03
N SER A 2 11.32 26.15 -6.04
CA SER A 2 10.88 25.39 -7.22
C SER A 2 10.45 23.95 -6.85
N PRO A 3 9.43 23.39 -7.52
CA PRO A 3 9.00 21.99 -7.33
C PRO A 3 10.14 20.99 -7.57
N GLY A 4 10.95 21.21 -8.60
CA GLY A 4 12.12 20.39 -8.92
C GLY A 4 13.13 20.26 -7.76
N THR A 5 13.42 21.35 -7.05
CA THR A 5 14.32 21.31 -5.88
C THR A 5 13.69 20.52 -4.72
N ARG A 6 12.38 20.67 -4.47
CA ARG A 6 11.69 19.91 -3.41
C ARG A 6 11.75 18.40 -3.68
N ARG A 7 11.48 18.00 -4.92
CA ARG A 7 11.57 16.59 -5.36
C ARG A 7 12.99 16.04 -5.19
N LEU A 8 14.01 16.80 -5.59
CA LEU A 8 15.41 16.39 -5.45
C LEU A 8 15.80 16.22 -3.98
N VAL A 9 15.43 17.18 -3.13
CA VAL A 9 15.70 17.10 -1.68
C VAL A 9 15.04 15.87 -1.06
N LEU A 10 13.77 15.60 -1.36
CA LEU A 10 13.10 14.39 -0.87
C LEU A 10 13.78 13.13 -1.38
N TRP A 11 14.16 13.08 -2.65
CA TRP A 11 14.87 11.92 -3.18
C TRP A 11 16.22 11.71 -2.48
N THR A 12 17.02 12.77 -2.32
CA THR A 12 18.31 12.70 -1.61
C THR A 12 18.11 12.22 -0.17
N LEU A 13 17.16 12.81 0.56
CA LEU A 13 16.83 12.37 1.92
C LEU A 13 16.44 10.89 1.95
N GLY A 14 15.52 10.48 1.07
CA GLY A 14 15.06 9.10 0.96
C GLY A 14 16.19 8.10 0.72
N VAL A 15 17.12 8.42 -0.19
CA VAL A 15 18.30 7.58 -0.45
C VAL A 15 19.19 7.51 0.80
N THR A 16 19.42 8.63 1.47
CA THR A 16 20.32 8.67 2.63
C THR A 16 19.78 7.93 3.86
N VAL A 17 18.46 7.94 4.08
CA VAL A 17 17.84 7.24 5.24
C VAL A 17 17.62 5.75 4.99
N GLN A 18 17.61 5.31 3.73
CA GLN A 18 17.23 3.95 3.39
C GLN A 18 18.22 2.93 3.96
N ASN A 19 17.74 2.11 4.90
CA ASN A 19 18.54 1.12 5.63
C ASN A 19 19.78 1.72 6.33
N ASN A 20 19.69 2.98 6.78
CA ASN A 20 20.78 3.68 7.45
C ASN A 20 20.33 4.20 8.83
N PRO A 21 20.49 3.40 9.91
CA PRO A 21 19.94 3.72 11.23
C PRO A 21 20.47 5.02 11.84
N SER A 22 21.74 5.39 11.59
CA SER A 22 22.30 6.65 12.12
C SER A 22 21.64 7.86 11.45
N VAL A 23 21.52 7.84 10.13
CA VAL A 23 20.84 8.94 9.39
C VAL A 23 19.34 8.97 9.69
N GLN A 24 18.71 7.82 9.90
CA GLN A 24 17.33 7.76 10.40
C GLN A 24 17.20 8.45 11.76
N ALA A 25 18.08 8.12 12.72
CA ALA A 25 18.07 8.72 14.06
C ALA A 25 18.32 10.23 14.01
N ASP A 26 19.30 10.68 13.23
CA ASP A 26 19.58 12.11 13.05
C ASP A 26 18.37 12.85 12.46
N LEU A 27 17.76 12.30 11.40
CA LEU A 27 16.62 12.95 10.75
C LEU A 27 15.38 12.96 11.66
N VAL A 28 15.15 11.92 12.45
CA VAL A 28 14.10 11.88 13.47
C VAL A 28 14.37 12.92 14.57
N GLY A 29 15.60 13.01 15.06
CA GLY A 29 16.01 14.01 16.07
C GLY A 29 15.82 15.45 15.62
N LEU A 30 15.88 15.71 14.31
CA LEU A 30 15.58 17.01 13.69
C LEU A 30 14.08 17.27 13.45
N GLY A 31 13.19 16.40 13.95
CA GLY A 31 11.75 16.47 13.70
C GLY A 31 11.37 16.16 12.25
N GLY A 32 12.22 15.43 11.53
CA GLY A 32 12.04 15.11 10.11
C GLY A 32 10.74 14.34 9.84
N LEU A 33 10.38 13.38 10.69
CA LEU A 33 9.14 12.62 10.55
C LEU A 33 7.91 13.53 10.58
N GLN A 34 7.78 14.39 11.61
CA GLN A 34 6.68 15.34 11.75
C GLN A 34 6.60 16.28 10.54
N ARG A 35 7.75 16.81 10.10
CA ARG A 35 7.83 17.72 8.95
C ARG A 35 7.40 17.02 7.66
N LEU A 36 7.76 15.76 7.45
CA LEU A 36 7.36 14.98 6.27
C LEU A 36 5.88 14.60 6.34
N ALA A 37 5.39 14.11 7.47
CA ALA A 37 3.99 13.75 7.69
C ALA A 37 3.05 14.93 7.42
N SER A 38 3.41 16.14 7.87
CA SER A 38 2.64 17.37 7.61
C SER A 38 2.46 17.72 6.12
N ARG A 39 3.19 17.05 5.22
CA ARG A 39 3.09 17.26 3.76
C ARG A 39 2.16 16.27 3.07
N LEU A 40 1.75 15.18 3.73
CA LEU A 40 0.85 14.18 3.17
C LEU A 40 -0.48 14.76 2.65
N PRO A 41 -1.12 15.74 3.32
CA PRO A 41 -2.37 16.32 2.81
C PRO A 41 -2.25 16.93 1.41
N ARG A 42 -1.06 17.40 1.01
CA ARG A 42 -0.81 17.92 -0.35
C ARG A 42 -0.94 16.83 -1.42
N CYS A 43 -0.73 15.57 -1.04
CA CYS A 43 -0.89 14.41 -1.90
C CYS A 43 -2.30 13.83 -1.88
N GLY A 44 -3.24 14.40 -1.09
CA GLY A 44 -4.64 13.96 -1.10
C GLY A 44 -5.53 14.75 -2.06
N ALA A 45 -5.18 16.01 -2.35
CA ALA A 45 -6.00 16.90 -3.19
C ALA A 45 -6.09 16.47 -4.67
N ALA A 46 -5.14 15.65 -5.15
CA ALA A 46 -5.12 15.14 -6.54
C ALA A 46 -6.12 13.99 -6.80
N ALA A 47 -6.89 13.57 -5.78
CA ALA A 47 -7.84 12.45 -5.90
C ALA A 47 -9.16 12.80 -6.61
N GLY A 48 -9.38 14.07 -7.00
CA GLY A 48 -10.66 14.54 -7.57
C GLY A 48 -10.59 15.32 -8.90
N ALA A 49 -9.41 15.45 -9.52
CA ALA A 49 -9.26 16.17 -10.79
C ALA A 49 -9.34 15.20 -11.99
N PRO A 50 -10.13 15.50 -13.04
CA PRO A 50 -10.20 14.67 -14.23
C PRO A 50 -8.86 14.67 -14.99
N ALA A 51 -8.41 13.48 -15.39
CA ALA A 51 -7.12 13.19 -16.04
C ALA A 51 -6.87 13.86 -17.41
N ALA A 52 -7.72 14.81 -17.83
CA ALA A 52 -7.74 15.39 -19.18
C ALA A 52 -6.92 16.69 -19.33
N ALA A 53 -6.23 17.15 -18.29
CA ALA A 53 -5.25 18.23 -18.39
C ALA A 53 -3.97 17.84 -17.66
N GLN A 54 -3.14 17.01 -18.31
CA GLN A 54 -1.77 16.74 -17.88
C GLN A 54 -0.93 18.02 -18.00
N ASP A 55 -1.18 18.98 -17.12
CA ASP A 55 -0.30 20.12 -16.95
C ASP A 55 0.98 19.65 -16.26
N ARG A 56 2.12 20.24 -16.65
CA ARG A 56 3.44 19.92 -16.07
C ARG A 56 3.44 19.97 -14.54
N GLU A 57 2.59 20.81 -13.96
CA GLU A 57 2.42 20.97 -12.52
C GLU A 57 1.85 19.71 -11.84
N GLU A 58 0.84 19.06 -12.42
CA GLU A 58 0.28 17.82 -11.88
C GLU A 58 1.32 16.69 -11.91
N ALA A 59 2.07 16.59 -13.01
CA ALA A 59 3.16 15.62 -13.13
C ALA A 59 4.27 15.87 -12.09
N GLU A 60 4.58 17.13 -11.79
CA GLU A 60 5.55 17.50 -10.75
C GLU A 60 5.05 17.14 -9.34
N ASP A 61 3.76 17.36 -9.06
CA ASP A 61 3.14 17.03 -7.77
C ASP A 61 3.07 15.51 -7.53
N LEU A 62 2.73 14.72 -8.56
CA LEU A 62 2.77 13.25 -8.47
C LEU A 62 4.17 12.73 -8.15
N GLN A 63 5.19 13.31 -8.78
CA GLN A 63 6.57 12.95 -8.50
C GLN A 63 7.01 13.38 -7.10
N TYR A 64 6.58 14.56 -6.65
CA TYR A 64 6.80 15.00 -5.27
C TYR A 64 6.20 13.99 -4.28
N CYS A 65 4.95 13.59 -4.46
CA CYS A 65 4.26 12.62 -3.61
C CYS A 65 4.94 11.25 -3.60
N GLY A 66 5.37 10.77 -4.77
CA GLY A 66 6.16 9.55 -4.87
C GLY A 66 7.47 9.61 -4.08
N LYS A 67 8.18 10.75 -4.09
CA LYS A 67 9.42 10.94 -3.32
C LYS A 67 9.16 11.16 -1.83
N LEU A 68 8.06 11.80 -1.46
CA LEU A 68 7.64 11.95 -0.07
C LEU A 68 7.39 10.58 0.58
N LEU A 69 6.60 9.72 -0.07
CA LEU A 69 6.33 8.36 0.41
C LEU A 69 7.58 7.50 0.44
N PHE A 70 8.47 7.64 -0.54
CA PHE A 70 9.76 6.96 -0.53
C PHE A 70 10.61 7.37 0.69
N THR A 71 10.65 8.65 1.01
CA THR A 71 11.39 9.18 2.18
C THR A 71 10.77 8.71 3.49
N LEU A 72 9.45 8.80 3.62
CA LEU A 72 8.72 8.31 4.78
C LEU A 72 8.97 6.81 4.98
N SER A 73 8.85 6.00 3.92
CA SER A 73 9.16 4.58 3.95
C SER A 73 10.58 4.29 4.44
N GLY A 74 11.57 5.05 3.95
CA GLY A 74 12.96 4.92 4.41
C GLY A 74 13.14 5.24 5.89
N LEU A 75 12.34 6.15 6.47
CA LEU A 75 12.38 6.48 7.90
C LEU A 75 11.68 5.44 8.77
N VAL A 76 10.50 4.98 8.39
CA VAL A 76 9.71 4.07 9.23
C VAL A 76 10.17 2.61 9.12
N LYS A 77 10.82 2.22 8.02
CA LYS A 77 11.26 0.83 7.84
C LYS A 77 12.33 0.44 8.86
N ASN A 78 12.17 -0.73 9.47
CA ASN A 78 13.05 -1.33 10.48
C ASN A 78 13.18 -0.49 11.77
N ASN A 79 12.21 0.38 12.08
CA ASN A 79 12.29 1.25 13.26
C ASN A 79 10.92 1.34 13.95
N ALA A 80 10.68 0.45 14.93
CA ALA A 80 9.40 0.35 15.63
C ALA A 80 9.00 1.66 16.34
N THR A 81 9.96 2.36 16.96
CA THR A 81 9.71 3.67 17.60
C THR A 81 9.22 4.70 16.59
N THR A 82 9.86 4.77 15.42
CA THR A 82 9.46 5.71 14.35
C THR A 82 8.11 5.32 13.76
N GLN A 83 7.78 4.03 13.70
CA GLN A 83 6.46 3.57 13.28
C GLN A 83 5.36 3.95 14.30
N ALA A 84 5.63 3.83 15.59
CA ALA A 84 4.70 4.30 16.63
C ALA A 84 4.42 5.81 16.47
N SER A 85 5.48 6.63 16.36
CA SER A 85 5.31 8.08 16.11
C SER A 85 4.64 8.38 14.77
N ALA A 86 4.89 7.59 13.73
CA ALA A 86 4.21 7.76 12.43
C ALA A 86 2.71 7.48 12.54
N THR A 87 2.32 6.57 13.44
CA THR A 87 0.91 6.30 13.76
C THR A 87 0.27 7.51 14.43
N GLU A 88 0.91 8.07 15.46
CA GLU A 88 0.43 9.28 16.15
C GLU A 88 0.30 10.48 15.21
N LEU A 89 1.16 10.55 14.19
CA LEU A 89 1.12 11.59 13.16
C LEU A 89 0.12 11.32 12.02
N GLY A 90 -0.67 10.24 12.10
CA GLY A 90 -1.69 9.88 11.12
C GLY A 90 -1.13 9.42 9.77
N VAL A 91 0.14 9.00 9.71
CA VAL A 91 0.77 8.55 8.46
C VAL A 91 0.06 7.30 7.94
N PHE A 92 -0.13 6.29 8.79
CA PHE A 92 -0.78 5.04 8.38
C PHE A 92 -2.27 5.22 8.07
N ASP A 93 -2.97 6.10 8.79
CA ASP A 93 -4.35 6.47 8.47
C ASP A 93 -4.46 7.10 7.09
N TRP A 94 -3.53 8.01 6.76
CA TRP A 94 -3.46 8.62 5.44
C TRP A 94 -3.21 7.55 4.37
N LEU A 95 -2.31 6.60 4.61
CA LEU A 95 -2.03 5.52 3.65
C LEU A 95 -3.28 4.67 3.39
N LEU A 96 -4.02 4.29 4.43
CA LEU A 96 -5.24 3.47 4.32
C LEU A 96 -6.42 4.18 3.66
N ARG A 97 -6.57 5.49 3.86
CA ARG A 97 -7.75 6.23 3.37
C ARG A 97 -7.50 6.96 2.06
N VAL A 98 -6.29 7.48 1.87
CA VAL A 98 -5.93 8.35 0.75
C VAL A 98 -4.87 7.70 -0.13
N GLY A 99 -3.84 7.11 0.48
CA GLY A 99 -2.71 6.54 -0.26
C GLY A 99 -3.11 5.40 -1.20
N ILE A 100 -3.92 4.45 -0.72
CA ILE A 100 -4.39 3.32 -1.53
C ILE A 100 -5.51 3.69 -2.50
N THR A 101 -6.18 4.81 -2.36
CA THR A 101 -7.25 5.27 -3.28
C THR A 101 -6.77 6.38 -4.23
N HIS A 102 -5.48 6.72 -4.20
CA HIS A 102 -4.91 7.80 -4.99
C HIS A 102 -5.03 7.53 -6.51
N SER A 103 -5.28 8.58 -7.28
CA SER A 103 -5.29 8.57 -8.75
C SER A 103 -4.00 8.10 -9.44
N SER A 104 -2.88 8.02 -8.71
CA SER A 104 -1.58 7.64 -9.25
C SER A 104 -1.22 6.26 -8.77
N VAL A 105 -1.16 5.31 -9.70
CA VAL A 105 -0.74 3.92 -9.43
C VAL A 105 0.61 3.86 -8.72
N ALA A 106 1.54 4.76 -9.05
CA ALA A 106 2.84 4.83 -8.40
C ALA A 106 2.78 5.23 -6.91
N VAL A 107 1.77 6.00 -6.50
CA VAL A 107 1.49 6.37 -5.11
C VAL A 107 0.76 5.23 -4.40
N VAL A 108 -0.24 4.62 -5.05
CA VAL A 108 -0.96 3.44 -4.55
C VAL A 108 0.02 2.31 -4.22
N LYS A 109 0.88 1.93 -5.16
CA LYS A 109 1.89 0.89 -4.98
C LYS A 109 2.81 1.14 -3.79
N LYS A 110 3.28 2.38 -3.62
CA LYS A 110 4.12 2.76 -2.46
C LYS A 110 3.34 2.68 -1.17
N SER A 111 2.06 3.07 -1.18
CA SER A 111 1.22 3.03 0.01
C SER A 111 0.92 1.59 0.44
N LEU A 112 0.56 0.73 -0.51
CA LEU A 112 0.36 -0.71 -0.26
C LEU A 112 1.63 -1.37 0.27
N GLY A 113 2.77 -1.14 -0.39
CA GLY A 113 4.05 -1.72 0.03
C GLY A 113 4.52 -1.22 1.40
N LEU A 114 4.30 0.07 1.70
CA LEU A 114 4.67 0.64 2.99
C LEU A 114 3.79 0.08 4.13
N LEU A 115 2.48 -0.01 3.92
CA LEU A 115 1.56 -0.62 4.89
C LEU A 115 1.93 -2.08 5.15
N GLU A 116 2.17 -2.86 4.09
CA GLU A 116 2.56 -4.27 4.21
C GLU A 116 3.84 -4.42 5.02
N THR A 117 4.88 -3.64 4.69
CA THR A 117 6.17 -3.70 5.39
C THR A 117 6.04 -3.28 6.85
N ALA A 118 5.28 -2.22 7.15
CA ALA A 118 5.10 -1.75 8.52
C ALA A 118 4.35 -2.79 9.36
N LEU A 119 3.26 -3.37 8.85
CA LEU A 119 2.49 -4.42 9.52
C LEU A 119 3.28 -5.72 9.66
N ALA A 120 4.19 -6.02 8.73
CA ALA A 120 5.10 -7.17 8.85
C ALA A 120 6.13 -7.00 9.97
N GLN A 121 6.57 -5.76 10.22
CA GLN A 121 7.61 -5.44 11.19
C GLN A 121 7.05 -5.16 12.59
N SER A 122 5.85 -4.62 12.66
CA SER A 122 5.14 -4.28 13.90
C SER A 122 3.70 -4.77 13.81
N PRO A 123 3.43 -6.04 14.18
CA PRO A 123 2.09 -6.64 14.10
C PRO A 123 1.08 -6.02 15.06
N ASP A 124 1.53 -5.19 16.02
CA ASP A 124 0.70 -4.50 17.02
C ASP A 124 0.51 -3.01 16.71
N LEU A 125 0.72 -2.58 15.45
CA LEU A 125 0.49 -1.18 15.06
C LEU A 125 -0.96 -0.77 15.35
N GLN A 126 -1.15 0.35 16.06
CA GLN A 126 -2.47 0.87 16.43
C GLN A 126 -3.39 1.12 15.23
N VAL A 127 -2.84 1.34 14.02
CA VAL A 127 -3.66 1.47 12.81
C VAL A 127 -4.57 0.26 12.57
N LEU A 128 -4.21 -0.93 13.10
CA LEU A 128 -5.04 -2.13 13.03
C LEU A 128 -6.39 -1.98 13.75
N GLU A 129 -6.48 -1.11 14.76
CA GLU A 129 -7.71 -0.82 15.49
C GLU A 129 -8.72 -0.06 14.62
N THR A 130 -8.26 0.62 13.56
CA THR A 130 -9.12 1.36 12.64
C THR A 130 -9.74 0.47 11.56
N LEU A 131 -9.16 -0.72 11.30
CA LEU A 131 -9.55 -1.59 10.20
C LEU A 131 -11.01 -2.05 10.26
N PRO A 132 -11.60 -2.43 11.42
CA PRO A 132 -12.99 -2.84 11.48
C PRO A 132 -13.96 -1.78 10.94
N HIS A 133 -13.68 -0.50 11.16
CA HIS A 133 -14.49 0.61 10.64
C HIS A 133 -14.34 0.83 9.13
N LEU A 134 -13.23 0.37 8.55
CA LEU A 134 -12.92 0.51 7.13
C LEU A 134 -13.14 -0.78 6.35
N ARG A 135 -13.60 -1.86 6.99
CA ARG A 135 -13.55 -3.22 6.43
C ARG A 135 -14.14 -3.35 5.02
N GLU A 136 -15.28 -2.73 4.76
CA GLU A 136 -16.01 -2.84 3.48
C GLU A 136 -15.35 -2.00 2.39
N GLU A 137 -14.93 -0.77 2.73
CA GLU A 137 -14.23 0.13 1.82
C GLU A 137 -12.84 -0.41 1.46
N LEU A 138 -12.12 -0.93 2.46
CA LEU A 138 -10.81 -1.54 2.31
C LEU A 138 -10.89 -2.80 1.46
N ALA A 139 -11.84 -3.70 1.75
CA ALA A 139 -12.09 -4.89 0.93
C ALA A 139 -12.32 -4.53 -0.53
N ARG A 140 -13.24 -3.59 -0.80
CA ARG A 140 -13.57 -3.13 -2.15
C ARG A 140 -12.35 -2.53 -2.86
N THR A 141 -11.59 -1.69 -2.16
CA THR A 141 -10.40 -1.03 -2.70
C THR A 141 -9.30 -2.04 -3.02
N LEU A 142 -9.01 -2.99 -2.12
CA LEU A 142 -8.01 -4.01 -2.35
C LEU A 142 -8.42 -4.95 -3.50
N LEU A 143 -9.68 -5.36 -3.58
CA LEU A 143 -10.20 -6.14 -4.71
C LEU A 143 -10.11 -5.38 -6.03
N ALA A 144 -10.38 -4.06 -6.02
CA ALA A 144 -10.22 -3.22 -7.20
C ALA A 144 -8.75 -3.17 -7.66
N HIS A 145 -7.78 -3.13 -6.75
CA HIS A 145 -6.35 -3.19 -7.10
C HIS A 145 -5.88 -4.55 -7.59
N VAL A 146 -6.44 -5.64 -7.05
CA VAL A 146 -6.16 -7.01 -7.54
C VAL A 146 -6.69 -7.17 -8.96
N ARG A 147 -7.93 -6.72 -9.23
CA ARG A 147 -8.48 -6.73 -10.59
C ARG A 147 -7.68 -5.80 -11.47
N GLY A 148 -7.43 -4.57 -11.04
CA GLY A 148 -6.96 -3.52 -11.93
C GLY A 148 -8.00 -3.14 -13.00
N PRO A 149 -7.75 -2.09 -13.78
CA PRO A 149 -8.66 -1.65 -14.83
C PRO A 149 -8.80 -2.70 -15.94
N ALA A 150 -10.03 -2.98 -16.37
CA ALA A 150 -10.30 -3.98 -17.41
C ALA A 150 -9.81 -3.56 -18.80
N ALA A 151 -9.77 -2.25 -19.07
CA ALA A 151 -9.42 -1.69 -20.38
C ALA A 151 -7.92 -1.42 -20.55
N GLU A 152 -7.10 -1.63 -19.52
CA GLU A 152 -5.68 -1.31 -19.55
C GLU A 152 -4.81 -2.58 -19.50
N ARG A 153 -3.53 -2.41 -19.84
CA ARG A 153 -2.53 -3.47 -19.67
C ARG A 153 -2.50 -3.88 -18.20
N VAL A 154 -2.56 -5.18 -17.96
CA VAL A 154 -2.44 -5.76 -16.62
C VAL A 154 -1.17 -5.28 -15.92
N ASP A 155 -1.32 -4.81 -14.68
CA ASP A 155 -0.22 -4.39 -13.80
C ASP A 155 -0.01 -5.45 -12.70
N PRO A 156 0.81 -6.49 -12.97
CA PRO A 156 1.01 -7.58 -12.02
C PRO A 156 1.65 -7.09 -10.71
N ASP A 157 2.49 -6.05 -10.75
CA ASP A 157 3.12 -5.49 -9.55
C ASP A 157 2.10 -4.79 -8.64
N LEU A 158 1.06 -4.14 -9.20
CA LEU A 158 -0.04 -3.59 -8.38
C LEU A 158 -0.82 -4.71 -7.69
N ALA A 159 -1.23 -5.73 -8.47
CA ALA A 159 -1.99 -6.87 -7.96
C ALA A 159 -1.20 -7.63 -6.89
N GLU A 160 0.10 -7.84 -7.10
CA GLU A 160 0.99 -8.49 -6.14
C GLU A 160 1.03 -7.72 -4.81
N LYS A 161 1.21 -6.39 -4.85
CA LYS A 161 1.24 -5.57 -3.63
C LYS A 161 -0.09 -5.59 -2.88
N ALA A 162 -1.21 -5.57 -3.60
CA ALA A 162 -2.53 -5.69 -3.00
C ALA A 162 -2.70 -7.07 -2.33
N LEU A 163 -2.33 -8.16 -2.99
CA LEU A 163 -2.39 -9.51 -2.44
C LEU A 163 -1.47 -9.69 -1.23
N ARG A 164 -0.26 -9.15 -1.25
CA ARG A 164 0.65 -9.16 -0.09
C ARG A 164 0.04 -8.43 1.11
N LEU A 165 -0.58 -7.27 0.90
CA LEU A 165 -1.26 -6.54 1.97
C LEU A 165 -2.50 -7.31 2.48
N ILE A 166 -3.31 -7.90 1.59
CA ILE A 166 -4.44 -8.76 1.98
C ILE A 166 -3.95 -9.90 2.86
N ASN A 167 -2.92 -10.64 2.43
CA ASN A 167 -2.33 -11.73 3.20
C ASN A 167 -1.85 -11.25 4.57
N ARG A 168 -1.17 -10.11 4.63
CA ARG A 168 -0.70 -9.53 5.88
C ARG A 168 -1.86 -9.21 6.82
N ILE A 169 -2.90 -8.55 6.31
CA ILE A 169 -4.09 -8.20 7.10
C ILE A 169 -4.79 -9.47 7.60
N LEU A 170 -5.00 -10.47 6.74
CA LEU A 170 -5.63 -11.73 7.13
C LEU A 170 -4.82 -12.50 8.17
N SER A 171 -3.48 -12.45 8.10
CA SER A 171 -2.64 -13.08 9.12
C SER A 171 -2.76 -12.44 10.50
N LEU A 172 -3.10 -11.13 10.55
CA LEU A 172 -3.23 -10.36 11.78
C LEU A 172 -4.68 -10.26 12.28
N ARG A 173 -5.65 -10.33 11.36
CA ARG A 173 -7.09 -10.18 11.58
C ARG A 173 -7.87 -11.14 10.63
N PRO A 174 -7.89 -12.45 10.92
CA PRO A 174 -8.46 -13.45 10.01
C PRO A 174 -9.95 -13.22 9.70
N MET A 175 -10.71 -12.71 10.67
CA MET A 175 -12.14 -12.43 10.55
C MET A 175 -12.48 -10.98 10.14
N LEU A 176 -11.53 -10.20 9.62
CA LEU A 176 -11.77 -8.79 9.30
C LEU A 176 -12.83 -8.61 8.20
N PHE A 177 -12.74 -9.41 7.14
CA PHE A 177 -13.57 -9.27 5.96
C PHE A 177 -14.81 -10.17 6.04
N ALA A 178 -15.90 -9.73 5.40
CA ALA A 178 -17.13 -10.52 5.32
C ALA A 178 -16.91 -11.83 4.55
N PRO A 179 -17.73 -12.88 4.78
CA PRO A 179 -17.61 -14.16 4.07
C PRO A 179 -17.66 -14.04 2.54
N THR A 180 -18.34 -13.03 2.00
CA THR A 180 -18.40 -12.75 0.55
C THR A 180 -17.05 -12.32 -0.03
N PHE A 181 -16.12 -11.85 0.79
CA PHE A 181 -14.80 -11.41 0.34
C PHE A 181 -14.00 -12.54 -0.29
N ARG A 182 -14.09 -13.76 0.26
CA ARG A 182 -13.35 -14.93 -0.23
C ARG A 182 -13.70 -15.29 -1.69
N PRO A 183 -14.97 -15.50 -2.08
CA PRO A 183 -15.32 -15.75 -3.48
C PRO A 183 -15.03 -14.55 -4.39
N GLU A 184 -15.17 -13.31 -3.89
CA GLU A 184 -14.82 -12.10 -4.66
C GLU A 184 -13.33 -11.99 -4.96
N LEU A 185 -12.48 -12.34 -3.98
CA LEU A 185 -11.02 -12.40 -4.13
C LEU A 185 -10.62 -13.50 -5.10
N ALA A 186 -11.20 -14.70 -4.97
CA ALA A 186 -10.95 -15.79 -5.90
C ALA A 186 -11.32 -15.42 -7.35
N ALA A 187 -12.44 -14.71 -7.55
CA ALA A 187 -12.83 -14.20 -8.85
C ALA A 187 -11.84 -13.14 -9.37
N ALA A 188 -11.44 -12.18 -8.53
CA ALA A 188 -10.47 -11.14 -8.88
C ALA A 188 -9.09 -11.72 -9.28
N VAL A 189 -8.59 -12.68 -8.51
CA VAL A 189 -7.31 -13.35 -8.77
C VAL A 189 -7.35 -14.12 -10.09
N ARG A 190 -8.40 -14.91 -10.31
CA ARG A 190 -8.52 -15.68 -11.55
C ARG A 190 -8.52 -14.78 -12.78
N ASP A 191 -9.26 -13.67 -12.72
CA ASP A 191 -9.30 -12.69 -13.81
C ASP A 191 -7.93 -12.05 -14.07
N VAL A 192 -7.24 -11.57 -13.02
CA VAL A 192 -5.92 -10.94 -13.19
C VAL A 192 -4.84 -11.93 -13.63
N THR A 193 -4.85 -13.17 -13.14
CA THR A 193 -3.92 -14.21 -13.57
C THR A 193 -4.14 -14.56 -15.05
N GLN A 194 -5.40 -14.73 -15.48
CA GLN A 194 -5.70 -15.02 -16.89
C GLN A 194 -5.25 -13.88 -17.81
N ARG A 195 -5.47 -12.61 -17.40
CA ARG A 195 -4.98 -11.45 -18.16
C ARG A 195 -3.46 -11.33 -18.14
N CYS A 196 -2.82 -11.67 -17.03
CA CYS A 196 -1.36 -11.73 -16.91
C CYS A 196 -0.78 -12.76 -17.89
N GLU A 197 -1.29 -13.99 -17.88
CA GLU A 197 -0.85 -15.06 -18.78
C GLU A 197 -1.11 -14.71 -20.25
N GLY A 198 -2.24 -14.06 -20.56
CA GLY A 198 -2.53 -13.56 -21.90
C GLY A 198 -1.55 -12.48 -22.37
N ALA A 199 -0.98 -11.69 -21.45
CA ALA A 199 -0.05 -10.59 -21.77
C ALA A 199 1.43 -10.99 -21.76
N PHE A 200 1.83 -11.94 -20.91
CA PHE A 200 3.22 -12.32 -20.67
C PHE A 200 3.55 -13.78 -21.02
N GLY A 201 2.53 -14.61 -21.23
CA GLY A 201 2.67 -16.04 -21.52
C GLY A 201 2.22 -16.92 -20.35
N ALA A 202 1.71 -18.11 -20.68
CA ALA A 202 1.35 -19.11 -19.66
C ALA A 202 2.59 -19.59 -18.92
N GLY A 203 2.52 -19.65 -17.59
CA GLY A 203 3.65 -20.08 -16.74
C GLY A 203 4.71 -19.01 -16.49
N ASP A 204 4.46 -17.75 -16.86
CA ASP A 204 5.31 -16.63 -16.45
C ASP A 204 5.38 -16.52 -14.91
N GLU A 205 6.59 -16.28 -14.38
CA GLU A 205 6.85 -16.27 -12.94
C GLU A 205 6.03 -15.20 -12.20
N LEU A 206 5.76 -14.05 -12.84
CA LEU A 206 4.95 -13.00 -12.24
C LEU A 206 3.50 -13.48 -12.08
N CYS A 207 2.95 -14.11 -13.11
CA CYS A 207 1.58 -14.61 -13.10
C CYS A 207 1.41 -15.79 -12.12
N ALA A 208 2.40 -16.69 -12.05
CA ALA A 208 2.44 -17.77 -11.07
C ALA A 208 2.55 -17.23 -9.62
N GLY A 209 3.32 -16.16 -9.41
CA GLY A 209 3.43 -15.49 -8.11
C GLY A 209 2.09 -14.96 -7.58
N LEU A 210 1.24 -14.42 -8.46
CA LEU A 210 -0.11 -13.96 -8.10
C LEU A 210 -0.99 -15.12 -7.60
N ALA A 211 -0.97 -16.25 -8.30
CA ALA A 211 -1.72 -17.45 -7.91
C ALA A 211 -1.22 -17.99 -6.56
N GLY A 212 0.09 -18.02 -6.32
CA GLY A 212 0.68 -18.42 -5.04
C GLY A 212 0.24 -17.54 -3.87
N LEU A 213 0.28 -16.21 -4.04
CA LEU A 213 -0.19 -15.27 -3.02
C LEU A 213 -1.69 -15.42 -2.73
N ALA A 214 -2.50 -15.67 -3.75
CA ALA A 214 -3.92 -15.93 -3.58
C ALA A 214 -4.21 -17.25 -2.85
N GLY A 215 -3.40 -18.28 -3.08
CA GLY A 215 -3.46 -19.53 -2.35
C GLY A 215 -3.31 -19.32 -0.84
N HIS A 216 -2.34 -18.51 -0.42
CA HIS A 216 -2.16 -18.15 0.99
C HIS A 216 -3.38 -17.42 1.58
N ALA A 217 -3.96 -16.47 0.84
CA ALA A 217 -5.13 -15.73 1.30
C ALA A 217 -6.34 -16.66 1.47
N ASN A 218 -6.56 -17.56 0.50
CA ASN A 218 -7.64 -18.54 0.54
C ASN A 218 -7.47 -19.52 1.70
N LEU A 219 -6.24 -19.97 2.01
CA LEU A 219 -5.98 -20.84 3.17
C LEU A 219 -6.38 -20.14 4.49
N MET A 220 -5.97 -18.89 4.67
CA MET A 220 -6.32 -18.11 5.89
C MET A 220 -7.83 -17.86 6.01
N LEU A 221 -8.49 -17.54 4.90
CA LEU A 221 -9.95 -17.36 4.87
C LEU A 221 -10.68 -18.68 5.15
N THR A 222 -10.22 -19.80 4.59
CA THR A 222 -10.82 -21.12 4.84
C THR A 222 -10.69 -21.54 6.30
N ALA A 223 -9.52 -21.31 6.91
CA ALA A 223 -9.31 -21.61 8.33
C ALA A 223 -10.24 -20.79 9.24
N SER A 224 -10.67 -19.60 8.78
CA SER A 224 -11.60 -18.75 9.52
C SER A 224 -13.08 -19.14 9.32
N ASP A 225 -13.38 -19.94 8.29
CA ASP A 225 -14.73 -20.44 7.99
C ASP A 225 -15.08 -21.71 8.80
N ILE A 226 -14.11 -22.31 9.50
CA ILE A 226 -14.35 -23.46 10.39
C ILE A 226 -14.94 -22.91 11.70
N ALA A 227 -16.21 -23.24 11.97
CA ALA A 227 -16.92 -22.78 13.15
C ALA A 227 -16.30 -23.34 14.45
N ASP A 228 -16.29 -22.53 15.51
CA ASP A 228 -15.88 -22.91 16.88
C ASP A 228 -16.70 -24.08 17.47
N GLU A 229 -17.74 -24.57 16.78
CA GLU A 229 -18.53 -25.74 17.23
C GLU A 229 -17.85 -27.09 16.95
N ASP A 230 -16.74 -27.11 16.18
CA ASP A 230 -15.98 -28.32 15.82
C ASP A 230 -14.59 -28.42 16.52
N LEU A 231 -14.33 -27.61 17.56
CA LEU A 231 -13.08 -27.63 18.36
C LEU A 231 -13.30 -28.06 19.82
#